data_AF-K4IA57-F1
#
_entry.id   AF-K4IA57-F1
#
_cell.length_a   1.000
_cell.length_b   1.000
_cell.length_c   1.000
_cell.angle_alpha   90.00
_cell.angle_beta   90.00
_cell.angle_gamma   90.00
#
_symmetry.space_group_name_H-M   'P 1'
#
loop_
_entity.id
_entity.type
_entity.pdbx_description
1 polymer ?
#
loop_
_entity_poly.entity_id
_entity_poly.type
_entity_poly.pdbx_seq_one_letter_code
_entity_poly.pdbx_strand_id
1 'polypeptide(L)' 'MEKIKNYETALSELKTIVSKIENDSVSVDELTKKVERASELMKYCKTVLTKTETEVNSALDDMVDLNEDSND' A
#
# COMPACT_ATOMS: atom_id res chain seq x y z
N MET A 1 -17.45 2.66 -7.97
CA MET A 1 -16.20 2.69 -7.17
C MET A 1 -15.09 3.21 -8.06
N GLU A 2 -14.32 4.18 -7.57
CA GLU A 2 -13.17 4.68 -8.33
C GLU A 2 -12.05 3.63 -8.38
N LYS A 3 -11.38 3.56 -9.53
CA LYS A 3 -10.25 2.67 -9.75
C LYS A 3 -9.04 3.18 -8.98
N ILE A 4 -8.31 2.29 -8.31
CA ILE A 4 -7.07 2.64 -7.59
C ILE A 4 -6.02 3.06 -8.62
N LYS A 5 -5.56 4.32 -8.56
CA LYS A 5 -4.63 4.89 -9.57
C LYS A 5 -3.17 4.80 -9.14
N ASN A 6 -2.87 5.13 -7.89
CA ASN A 6 -1.53 5.12 -7.33
C ASN A 6 -1.58 4.98 -5.79
N TYR A 7 -0.42 4.84 -5.16
CA TYR A 7 -0.31 4.68 -3.71
C TYR A 7 -0.90 5.86 -2.92
N GLU A 8 -0.59 7.09 -3.31
CA GLU A 8 -1.06 8.29 -2.59
C GLU A 8 -2.58 8.41 -2.59
N THR A 9 -3.21 8.18 -3.74
CA THR A 9 -4.67 8.18 -3.87
C THR A 9 -5.30 7.06 -3.05
N ALA A 10 -4.73 5.86 -3.08
CA ALA A 10 -5.20 4.73 -2.27
C ALA A 10 -5.12 5.03 -0.76
N LEU A 11 -4.01 5.61 -0.31
CA LEU A 11 -3.80 5.98 1.09
C LEU A 11 -4.74 7.12 1.53
N SER A 12 -4.96 8.11 0.67
CA SER A 12 -5.89 9.20 0.94
C SER A 12 -7.34 8.70 1.07
N GLU A 13 -7.75 7.80 0.18
CA GLU A 13 -9.07 7.17 0.23
C GLU A 13 -9.22 6.33 1.51
N LEU A 14 -8.20 5.54 1.87
CA LEU A 14 -8.20 4.73 3.08
C LEU A 14 -8.35 5.59 4.35
N LYS A 15 -7.60 6.69 4.46
CA LYS A 15 -7.72 7.66 5.56
C LYS A 15 -9.13 8.23 5.65
N THR A 16 -9.71 8.60 4.50
CA THR A 16 -11.08 9.12 4.43
C THR A 16 -12.11 8.08 4.89
N ILE A 17 -11.91 6.81 4.53
CA ILE A 17 -12.79 5.73 4.98
C ILE A 17 -12.69 5.54 6.50
N VAL A 18 -11.48 5.50 7.05
CA VAL A 18 -11.26 5.39 8.51
C VAL A 18 -11.96 6.53 9.25
N SER A 19 -11.75 7.78 8.83
CA SER A 19 -12.43 8.92 9.47
C SER A 19 -13.96 8.87 9.37
N LYS A 20 -14.51 8.26 8.31
CA LYS A 20 -15.96 8.03 8.20
C LYS A 20 -16.44 6.92 9.12
N ILE A 21 -15.65 5.85 9.30
CA ILE A 21 -15.98 4.75 10.21
C ILE A 21 -15.97 5.22 11.67
N GLU A 22 -15.02 6.07 12.03
CA GLU A 22 -14.89 6.67 13.37
C GLU A 22 -16.02 7.66 13.70
N ASN A 23 -16.79 8.08 12.70
CA ASN A 23 -17.94 8.94 12.90
C ASN A 23 -19.18 8.07 13.15
N ASP A 24 -19.70 8.09 14.38
CA ASP A 24 -20.80 7.23 14.90
C ASP A 24 -22.16 7.32 14.18
N SER A 25 -22.21 7.98 13.02
CA SER A 25 -23.43 8.21 12.22
C SER A 25 -23.59 7.26 11.02
N VAL A 26 -22.71 6.27 10.87
CA VAL A 26 -22.74 5.33 9.72
C VAL A 26 -23.61 4.11 10.01
N SER A 27 -24.52 3.76 9.09
CA SER A 27 -25.34 2.54 9.22
C SER A 27 -24.49 1.26 9.07
N VAL A 28 -24.97 0.14 9.63
CA VAL A 28 -24.26 -1.16 9.58
C VAL A 28 -24.00 -1.64 8.15
N ASP A 29 -24.96 -1.46 7.24
CA ASP A 29 -24.79 -1.81 5.82
C ASP A 29 -23.72 -0.96 5.14
N GLU A 30 -23.67 0.33 5.47
CA GLU A 30 -22.63 1.21 4.97
C GLU A 30 -21.26 0.92 5.57
N LEU A 31 -21.22 0.49 6.84
CA LEU A 31 -20.00 0.09 7.52
C LEU A 31 -19.37 -1.11 6.82
N THR A 32 -20.17 -2.12 6.48
CA THR A 32 -19.72 -3.31 5.73
C THR A 32 -19.06 -2.91 4.41
N LYS A 33 -19.71 -2.06 3.60
CA LYS A 33 -19.15 -1.59 2.32
C LYS A 33 -17.86 -0.80 2.49
N LYS A 34 -17.77 0.03 3.53
CA LYS A 34 -16.57 0.81 3.85
C LYS A 34 -15.41 -0.10 4.25
N VAL A 35 -15.67 -1.12 5.06
CA VAL A 35 -14.68 -2.11 5.48
C VAL A 35 -14.17 -2.93 4.29
N GLU A 36 -15.06 -3.40 3.41
CA GLU A 36 -14.67 -4.10 2.18
C GLU A 36 -13.74 -3.25 1.32
N ARG A 37 -14.11 -1.97 1.10
CA ARG A 37 -13.27 -1.05 0.34
C ARG A 37 -11.94 -0.77 1.03
N ALA A 38 -11.92 -0.57 2.34
CA ALA A 38 -10.68 -0.39 3.09
C ALA A 38 -9.74 -1.60 2.94
N SER A 39 -10.28 -2.82 2.95
CA SER A 39 -9.52 -4.05 2.74
C SER A 39 -8.86 -4.10 1.35
N GLU A 40 -9.58 -3.72 0.29
CA GLU A 40 -9.01 -3.61 -1.06
C GLU A 40 -7.84 -2.62 -1.12
N LEU A 41 -8.02 -1.44 -0.53
CA LEU A 41 -7.00 -0.38 -0.50
C LEU A 41 -5.78 -0.82 0.30
N MET A 42 -5.98 -1.43 1.46
CA MET A 42 -4.89 -1.99 2.27
C MET A 42 -4.09 -3.03 1.50
N LYS A 43 -4.77 -3.94 0.80
CA LYS A 43 -4.11 -4.97 -0.02
C LYS A 43 -3.24 -4.34 -1.11
N TYR A 44 -3.77 -3.33 -1.82
CA TYR A 44 -3.01 -2.59 -2.82
C TYR A 44 -1.78 -1.90 -2.21
N CYS A 45 -1.96 -1.15 -1.11
CA CYS A 45 -0.87 -0.45 -0.44
C CYS A 45 0.24 -1.42 -0.01
N LYS A 46 -0.13 -2.57 0.56
CA LYS A 46 0.83 -3.62 0.94
C LYS A 46 1.60 -4.12 -0.27
N THR A 47 0.92 -4.42 -1.38
CA THR A 47 1.59 -4.88 -2.61
C THR A 47 2.60 -3.86 -3.13
N VAL A 48 2.26 -2.57 -3.13
CA VAL A 48 3.19 -1.52 -3.56
C VAL A 48 4.42 -1.48 -2.66
N LEU A 49 4.23 -1.47 -1.33
CA LEU A 49 5.34 -1.43 -0.37
C LEU A 49 6.27 -2.63 -0.51
N THR A 50 5.73 -3.85 -0.58
CA THR A 50 6.53 -5.07 -0.76
C THR A 50 7.28 -5.07 -2.08
N LYS A 51 6.66 -4.57 -3.16
CA LYS A 51 7.34 -4.44 -4.46
C LYS A 51 8.51 -3.45 -4.35
N THR A 52 8.28 -2.28 -3.76
CA THR A 52 9.33 -1.27 -3.57
C THR A 52 10.46 -1.79 -2.70
N GLU A 53 10.16 -2.50 -1.61
CA GLU A 53 11.16 -3.15 -0.76
C GLU A 53 12.01 -4.17 -1.55
N THR A 54 11.36 -4.98 -2.38
CA THR A 54 12.05 -5.96 -3.23
C THR A 54 12.98 -5.29 -4.24
N GLU A 55 12.53 -4.21 -4.89
CA GLU A 55 13.35 -3.45 -5.85
C GLU A 55 14.55 -2.78 -5.16
N VAL A 56 14.36 -2.24 -3.95
CA VAL A 56 15.45 -1.66 -3.16
C VAL A 56 16.47 -2.73 -2.77
N ASN A 57 16.03 -3.88 -2.27
CA ASN A 57 16.94 -4.96 -1.90
C ASN A 57 17.74 -5.47 -3.10
N SER A 58 17.08 -5.68 -4.25
CA SER A 58 17.76 -6.08 -5.49
C SER A 58 18.81 -5.06 -5.92
N ALA A 59 18.50 -3.76 -5.84
CA ALA A 59 19.46 -2.71 -6.20
C ALA A 59 20.66 -2.67 -5.24
N LEU A 60 20.47 -3.02 -3.97
CA LEU A 60 21.56 -3.13 -3.00
C LEU A 60 22.42 -4.37 -3.25
N ASP A 61 21.81 -5.51 -3.56
CA ASP A 61 22.52 -6.75 -3.91
C ASP A 61 23.40 -6.53 -5.15
N ASP A 62 22.85 -5.90 -6.20
CA ASP A 62 23.61 -5.54 -7.41
C ASP A 62 24.83 -4.65 -7.10
N MET A 63 24.73 -3.76 -6.10
CA MET A 63 25.86 -2.91 -5.67
C MET A 63 26.91 -3.67 -4.86
N VAL A 64 26.51 -4.72 -4.12
CA VAL A 64 27.44 -5.58 -3.38
C VAL A 64 28.25 -6.44 -4.36
N ASP A 65 27.58 -7.04 -5.35
CA ASP A 65 28.21 -7.91 -6.35
C ASP A 65 29.29 -7.15 -7.16
N LEU A 66 29.09 -5.87 -7.48
CA LEU A 66 30.08 -5.04 -8.18
C LEU A 66 31.38 -4.77 -7.38
N ASN A 67 31.37 -4.95 -6.06
CA ASN A 67 32.53 -4.68 -5.21
C ASN A 67 33.38 -5.94 -4.91
N GLU A 68 32.89 -7.14 -5.22
CA GLU A 68 33.65 -8.38 -5.01
C GLU A 68 34.62 -8.71 -6.17
N ASP A 69 34.48 -8.05 -7.33
CA ASP A 69 35.34 -8.26 -8.52
C ASP A 69 36.68 -7.48 -8.50
N SER A 70 37.01 -6.77 -7.40
CA SER A 70 38.18 -5.86 -7.34
C SER A 70 39.37 -6.38 -6.51
N ASN A 71 39.40 -7.65 -6.10
CA ASN A 71 40.46 -8.18 -5.22
C ASN A 71 41.23 -9.39 -5.77
N ASP A 72 41.45 -9.44 -7.09
CA ASP A 72 42.50 -10.27 -7.73
C ASP A 72 43.62 -9.37 -8.30
#